data_AF-A0AAD9JKR1-F1
#
_entry.id   AF-A0AAD9JKR1-F1
#
_cell.length_a   1.000
_cell.length_b   1.000
_cell.length_c   1.000
_cell.angle_alpha   90.00
_cell.angle_beta   90.00
_cell.angle_gamma   90.00
#
_symmetry.space_group_name_H-M   'P 1'
#
loop_
_entity.id
_entity.type
_entity.pdbx_description
1 polymer ?
#
loop_
_entity_poly.entity_id
_entity_poly.type
_entity_poly.pdbx_seq_one_letter_code
_entity_poly.pdbx_strand_id
1 'polypeptide(L)'
;METTTRGPIADLSQPGSMTTPAESLHQEGRCATDTLLGPKTKISIGTWNVRTMNEASKLAQVIREMKRYRLDILGVSECRWTGSGRQVSHDGSTILYSGHEDTHIRGVALVISKQKANTLLEWEPISDRIMKERFNSKHCKLTIILCYAPTNESDKEDKEDW
;
A
#
# COMPACT_ATOMS: atom_id res chain seq x y z
N MET A 1 -53.12 -49.42 23.83
CA MET A 1 -51.88 -49.82 23.15
C MET A 1 -51.26 -48.56 22.56
N GLU A 2 -49.96 -48.42 22.80
CA GLU A 2 -49.10 -47.25 22.63
C GLU A 2 -48.84 -46.82 21.17
N THR A 3 -48.08 -45.70 21.09
CA THR A 3 -47.12 -45.23 20.06
C THR A 3 -47.59 -43.95 19.33
N THR A 4 -47.06 -42.76 19.67
CA THR A 4 -45.72 -42.19 19.40
C THR A 4 -45.48 -41.95 17.92
N THR A 5 -45.36 -40.69 17.48
CA THR A 5 -44.14 -40.11 16.85
C THR A 5 -44.38 -38.86 15.96
N ARG A 6 -43.56 -37.83 16.24
CA ARG A 6 -43.00 -36.73 15.41
C ARG A 6 -43.91 -35.60 14.91
N GLY A 7 -43.73 -34.44 15.55
CA GLY A 7 -43.93 -33.13 14.91
C GLY A 7 -42.86 -32.86 13.82
N PRO A 8 -43.15 -32.00 12.85
CA PRO A 8 -42.20 -31.65 11.80
C PRO A 8 -41.11 -30.69 12.33
N ILE A 9 -39.91 -30.96 11.82
CA ILE A 9 -38.62 -30.32 12.10
C ILE A 9 -38.56 -28.95 11.41
N ALA A 10 -38.00 -27.96 12.10
CA ALA A 10 -37.72 -26.63 11.57
C ALA A 10 -36.68 -26.70 10.43
N ASP A 11 -37.02 -26.12 9.28
CA ASP A 11 -36.08 -25.88 8.19
C ASP A 11 -35.39 -24.52 8.41
N LEU A 12 -34.07 -24.56 8.32
CA LEU A 12 -33.13 -23.47 8.55
C LEU A 12 -33.09 -22.59 7.29
N SER A 13 -33.90 -21.53 7.24
CA SER A 13 -33.72 -20.47 6.24
C SER A 13 -33.14 -19.22 6.91
N GLN A 14 -31.84 -18.99 6.74
CA GLN A 14 -31.24 -17.67 6.45
C GLN A 14 -29.71 -17.80 6.39
N PRO A 15 -29.06 -17.66 5.23
CA PRO A 15 -27.67 -17.25 5.20
C PRO A 15 -27.62 -15.77 5.61
N GLY A 16 -27.02 -15.49 6.77
CA GLY A 16 -26.67 -14.14 7.18
C GLY A 16 -25.78 -13.51 6.11
N SER A 17 -26.33 -12.54 5.39
CA SER A 17 -25.56 -11.69 4.50
C SER A 17 -24.56 -10.93 5.36
N MET A 18 -23.29 -11.35 5.30
CA MET A 18 -22.16 -10.59 5.80
C MET A 18 -22.26 -9.18 5.25
N THR A 19 -22.48 -8.22 6.14
CA THR A 19 -22.21 -6.82 5.87
C THR A 19 -20.72 -6.72 5.58
N THR A 20 -20.35 -6.64 4.31
CA THR A 20 -19.00 -6.25 3.90
C THR A 20 -18.74 -4.88 4.52
N PRO A 21 -17.74 -4.70 5.39
CA PRO A 21 -17.29 -3.36 5.71
C PRO A 21 -16.67 -2.86 4.40
N ALA A 22 -17.36 -1.93 3.73
CA ALA A 22 -16.69 -1.02 2.83
C ALA A 22 -15.61 -0.34 3.67
N GLU A 23 -14.37 -0.83 3.55
CA GLU A 23 -13.23 -0.29 4.26
C GLU A 23 -13.12 1.19 3.86
N SER A 24 -13.33 2.01 4.87
CA SER A 24 -13.51 3.43 4.80
C SER A 24 -12.32 4.13 4.15
N LEU A 25 -12.54 4.75 3.00
CA LEU A 25 -11.77 5.88 2.50
C LEU A 25 -11.99 7.10 3.42
N HIS A 26 -11.48 7.08 4.66
CA HIS A 26 -11.42 8.30 5.47
C HIS A 26 -10.30 8.23 6.51
N GLN A 27 -9.15 8.76 6.08
CA GLN A 27 -8.31 9.70 6.82
C GLN A 27 -8.11 9.40 8.32
N GLU A 28 -7.11 8.57 8.65
CA GLU A 28 -6.44 8.67 9.95
C GLU A 28 -5.67 10.00 9.99
N GLY A 29 -6.31 11.03 10.54
CA GLY A 29 -5.66 12.29 10.91
C GLY A 29 -4.60 12.06 11.99
N ARG A 30 -3.42 11.58 11.61
CA ARG A 30 -2.25 11.61 12.50
C ARG A 30 -1.71 13.04 12.50
N CYS A 31 -1.69 13.67 13.67
CA CYS A 31 -0.93 14.89 13.88
C CYS A 31 0.55 14.53 13.73
N ALA A 32 1.13 14.78 12.56
CA ALA A 32 2.55 14.55 12.33
C ALA A 32 3.35 15.50 13.22
N THR A 33 3.80 15.02 14.38
CA THR A 33 4.68 15.76 15.29
C THR A 33 6.09 15.88 14.71
N ASP A 34 6.46 14.89 13.90
CA ASP A 34 7.80 14.74 13.38
C ASP A 34 7.97 15.47 12.05
N THR A 35 9.17 15.97 11.84
CA THR A 35 9.57 16.73 10.66
C THR A 35 10.44 15.86 9.75
N LEU A 36 10.06 15.70 8.48
CA LEU A 36 10.85 14.95 7.52
C LEU A 36 12.14 15.70 7.13
N LEU A 37 12.02 16.99 6.78
CA LEU A 37 13.09 17.90 6.36
C LEU A 37 13.29 19.04 7.35
N GLY A 38 14.52 19.23 7.79
CA GLY A 38 15.00 20.36 8.57
C GLY A 38 16.31 20.94 8.01
N PRO A 39 16.72 22.15 8.42
CA PRO A 39 17.82 22.90 7.80
C PRO A 39 19.18 22.19 7.80
N LYS A 40 19.38 21.22 8.71
CA LYS A 40 20.63 20.44 8.85
C LYS A 40 20.42 18.94 8.66
N THR A 41 19.21 18.49 8.35
CA THR A 41 18.91 17.06 8.20
C THR A 41 18.83 16.71 6.72
N LYS A 42 19.58 15.70 6.31
CA LYS A 42 19.48 15.14 4.97
C LYS A 42 18.42 14.04 4.96
N ILE A 43 17.69 13.92 3.85
CA ILE A 43 16.85 12.78 3.57
C ILE A 43 17.50 11.96 2.44
N SER A 44 17.46 10.64 2.56
CA SER A 44 17.89 9.72 1.51
C SER A 44 16.67 9.06 0.88
N ILE A 45 16.41 9.37 -0.39
CA ILE A 45 15.32 8.80 -1.17
C ILE A 45 15.92 7.93 -2.28
N GLY A 46 15.40 6.71 -2.43
CA GLY A 46 15.78 5.82 -3.53
C GLY A 46 14.55 5.33 -4.31
N THR A 47 14.80 4.83 -5.51
CA THR A 47 13.78 4.14 -6.33
C THR A 47 14.38 2.83 -6.84
N TRP A 48 13.64 1.73 -6.73
CA TRP A 48 14.09 0.41 -7.19
C TRP A 48 12.99 -0.33 -7.95
N ASN A 49 13.25 -0.65 -9.22
CA ASN A 49 12.42 -1.60 -9.95
C ASN A 49 12.79 -3.04 -9.56
N VAL A 50 11.87 -3.74 -8.89
CA VAL A 50 12.08 -5.11 -8.36
C VAL A 50 11.53 -6.18 -9.30
N ARG A 51 10.81 -5.78 -10.36
CA ARG A 51 10.11 -6.62 -11.36
C ARG A 51 9.05 -7.59 -10.82
N THR A 52 9.11 -8.06 -9.57
CA THR A 52 8.04 -8.84 -8.89
C THR A 52 8.26 -8.88 -7.38
N MET A 53 7.27 -8.45 -6.58
CA MET A 53 7.27 -8.53 -5.11
C MET A 53 6.21 -9.48 -4.54
N ASN A 54 5.68 -10.42 -5.33
CA ASN A 54 4.58 -11.31 -4.91
C ASN A 54 4.90 -12.29 -3.75
N GLU A 55 6.14 -12.32 -3.26
CA GLU A 55 6.53 -13.16 -2.12
C GLU A 55 6.92 -12.29 -0.93
N ALA A 56 6.41 -12.62 0.26
CA ALA A 56 6.80 -11.98 1.52
C ALA A 56 8.33 -11.99 1.77
N SER A 57 9.03 -12.98 1.19
CA SER A 57 10.49 -13.10 1.19
C SER A 57 11.18 -11.90 0.53
N LYS A 58 10.61 -11.37 -0.57
CA LYS A 58 11.21 -10.28 -1.34
C LYS A 58 11.03 -8.93 -0.65
N LEU A 59 9.89 -8.71 0.00
CA LEU A 59 9.69 -7.52 0.81
C LEU A 59 10.74 -7.40 1.91
N ALA A 60 11.05 -8.51 2.60
CA ALA A 60 12.11 -8.53 3.61
C ALA A 60 13.50 -8.20 3.01
N GLN A 61 13.78 -8.63 1.78
CA GLN A 61 15.01 -8.25 1.07
C GLN A 61 15.05 -6.77 0.73
N VAL A 62 13.95 -6.22 0.21
CA VAL A 62 13.83 -4.78 -0.11
C VAL A 62 14.09 -3.93 1.13
N ILE A 63 13.46 -4.28 2.26
CA ILE A 63 13.65 -3.59 3.54
C ILE A 63 15.10 -3.74 4.04
N ARG A 64 15.71 -4.92 3.86
CA ARG A 64 17.12 -5.13 4.21
C ARG A 64 18.04 -4.24 3.38
N GLU A 65 17.83 -4.13 2.08
CA GLU A 65 18.63 -3.25 1.22
C GLU A 65 18.36 -1.78 1.53
N MET A 66 17.11 -1.39 1.79
CA MET A 66 16.76 -0.03 2.24
C MET A 66 17.60 0.37 3.46
N LYS A 67 17.72 -0.52 4.45
CA LYS A 67 18.57 -0.34 5.64
C LYS A 67 20.06 -0.30 5.29
N ARG A 68 20.52 -1.19 4.41
CA ARG A 68 21.92 -1.25 3.96
C ARG A 68 22.38 0.06 3.33
N TYR A 69 21.55 0.64 2.48
CA TYR A 69 21.79 1.93 1.83
C TYR A 69 21.41 3.14 2.70
N ARG A 70 20.89 2.90 3.91
CA ARG A 70 20.42 3.94 4.85
C ARG A 70 19.43 4.88 4.20
N LEU A 71 18.46 4.33 3.46
CA LEU A 71 17.39 5.08 2.82
C LEU A 71 16.29 5.38 3.84
N ASP A 72 15.78 6.61 3.81
CA ASP A 72 14.62 7.04 4.59
C ASP A 72 13.31 6.66 3.89
N ILE A 73 13.29 6.79 2.57
CA ILE A 73 12.14 6.52 1.72
C ILE A 73 12.63 5.75 0.48
N LEU A 74 11.93 4.68 0.12
CA LEU A 74 12.23 3.86 -1.05
C LEU A 74 10.96 3.67 -1.89
N GLY A 75 10.96 4.20 -3.11
CA GLY A 75 9.96 3.88 -4.11
C GLY A 75 10.28 2.55 -4.79
N VAL A 76 9.27 1.74 -5.00
CA VAL A 76 9.37 0.45 -5.68
C VAL A 76 8.36 0.40 -6.82
N SER A 77 8.83 0.01 -8.01
CA SER A 77 7.96 -0.23 -9.16
C SER A 77 7.89 -1.73 -9.49
N GLU A 78 6.82 -2.12 -10.16
CA GLU A 78 6.50 -3.50 -10.53
C GLU A 78 6.36 -4.45 -9.31
N CYS A 79 5.69 -3.96 -8.25
CA CYS A 79 5.45 -4.79 -7.06
C CYS A 79 4.51 -5.97 -7.34
N ARG A 80 3.58 -5.84 -8.30
CA ARG A 80 2.58 -6.84 -8.70
C ARG A 80 1.64 -7.26 -7.56
N TRP A 81 1.41 -6.34 -6.61
CA TRP A 81 0.39 -6.51 -5.58
C TRP A 81 -0.96 -6.06 -6.10
N THR A 82 -2.03 -6.68 -5.60
CA THR A 82 -3.40 -6.37 -5.96
C THR A 82 -4.02 -5.36 -5.00
N GLY A 83 -4.85 -4.47 -5.53
CA GLY A 83 -5.51 -3.42 -4.77
C GLY A 83 -4.54 -2.35 -4.25
N SER A 84 -5.03 -1.54 -3.31
CA SER A 84 -4.24 -0.51 -2.64
C SER A 84 -4.36 -0.63 -1.13
N GLY A 85 -3.33 -0.19 -0.41
CA GLY A 85 -3.39 -0.22 1.04
C GLY A 85 -2.11 0.16 1.74
N ARG A 86 -2.18 0.02 3.07
CA ARG A 86 -1.07 0.30 3.99
C ARG A 86 -0.76 -0.94 4.82
N GLN A 87 0.50 -1.30 4.86
CA GLN A 87 1.01 -2.39 5.71
C GLN A 87 2.16 -1.88 6.58
N VAL A 88 2.34 -2.50 7.74
CA VAL A 88 3.49 -2.25 8.60
C VAL A 88 4.29 -3.53 8.70
N SER A 89 5.57 -3.44 8.37
CA SER A 89 6.49 -4.57 8.48
C SER A 89 6.80 -4.89 9.93
N HIS A 90 7.27 -6.12 10.17
CA HIS A 90 7.71 -6.56 11.50
C HIS A 90 8.79 -5.65 12.11
N ASP A 91 9.59 -4.97 11.28
CA ASP A 91 10.61 -4.04 11.74
C ASP A 91 10.12 -2.60 11.99
N GLY A 92 8.82 -2.35 11.80
CA GLY A 92 8.16 -1.06 11.95
C GLY A 92 8.25 -0.13 10.74
N SER A 93 8.79 -0.58 9.60
CA SER A 93 8.73 0.17 8.34
C SER A 93 7.29 0.20 7.82
N THR A 94 6.84 1.36 7.34
CA THR A 94 5.50 1.51 6.74
C THR A 94 5.59 1.32 5.24
N ILE A 95 4.68 0.53 4.68
CA ILE A 95 4.58 0.28 3.25
C ILE A 95 3.23 0.77 2.78
N LEU A 96 3.24 1.57 1.73
CA LEU A 96 2.07 1.99 0.97
C LEU A 96 2.15 1.32 -0.39
N TYR A 97 1.04 0.89 -0.94
CA TYR A 97 1.03 0.29 -2.27
C TYR A 97 -0.24 0.63 -3.02
N SER A 98 -0.08 0.68 -4.34
CA SER A 98 -1.14 0.78 -5.32
C SER A 98 -0.87 -0.26 -6.41
N GLY A 99 -1.90 -0.99 -6.79
CA GLY A 99 -1.86 -2.01 -7.83
C GLY A 99 -3.26 -2.29 -8.34
N HIS A 100 -3.35 -3.06 -9.42
CA HIS A 100 -4.62 -3.38 -10.06
C HIS A 100 -5.51 -4.23 -9.14
N GLU A 101 -6.83 -4.05 -9.16
CA GLU A 101 -7.75 -4.74 -8.24
C GLU A 101 -7.69 -6.26 -8.38
N ASP A 102 -7.77 -6.76 -9.62
CA ASP A 102 -7.94 -8.20 -9.88
C ASP A 102 -6.73 -8.89 -10.50
N THR A 103 -5.64 -8.16 -10.77
CA THR A 103 -4.55 -8.68 -11.60
C THR A 103 -3.20 -8.35 -11.01
N HIS A 104 -2.33 -9.35 -10.87
CA HIS A 104 -0.95 -9.20 -10.40
C HIS A 104 -0.02 -8.60 -11.46
N ILE A 105 -0.47 -7.54 -12.13
CA ILE A 105 0.30 -6.78 -13.10
C ILE A 105 0.57 -5.38 -12.55
N ARG A 106 1.71 -4.81 -12.95
CA ARG A 106 2.08 -3.43 -12.62
C ARG A 106 2.15 -3.22 -11.10
N GLY A 107 1.89 -2.01 -10.63
CA GLY A 107 1.93 -1.69 -9.21
C GLY A 107 3.15 -0.88 -8.80
N VAL A 108 2.89 0.10 -7.95
CA VAL A 108 3.88 0.92 -7.26
C VAL A 108 3.75 0.73 -5.76
N ALA A 109 4.86 0.77 -5.05
CA ALA A 109 4.88 0.73 -3.60
C ALA A 109 5.89 1.74 -3.05
N LEU A 110 5.59 2.32 -1.91
CA LEU A 110 6.48 3.18 -1.17
C LEU A 110 6.81 2.52 0.17
N VAL A 111 8.08 2.36 0.47
CA VAL A 111 8.57 1.90 1.77
C VAL A 111 9.16 3.10 2.51
N ILE A 112 8.62 3.38 3.69
CA ILE A 112 9.03 4.48 4.57
C ILE A 112 9.67 3.88 5.83
N SER A 113 10.84 4.39 6.20
CA SER A 113 11.53 3.95 7.40
C SER A 113 10.69 4.22 8.64
N LYS A 114 10.81 3.37 9.67
CA LYS A 114 10.12 3.56 10.96
C LYS A 114 10.28 4.97 11.53
N GLN A 115 11.45 5.57 11.36
CA GLN A 115 11.79 6.91 11.87
C GLN A 115 11.04 8.03 11.13
N LYS A 116 10.69 7.82 9.86
CA LYS A 116 10.04 8.81 9.01
C LYS A 116 8.55 8.54 8.79
N ALA A 117 8.06 7.37 9.20
CA ALA A 117 6.66 6.99 9.05
C ALA A 117 5.67 8.00 9.66
N ASN A 118 6.00 8.60 10.81
CA ASN A 118 5.16 9.61 11.47
C ASN A 118 5.10 10.96 10.74
N THR A 119 5.97 11.16 9.77
CA THR A 119 5.97 12.39 8.96
C THR A 119 4.98 12.32 7.81
N LEU A 120 4.46 11.13 7.46
CA LEU A 120 3.44 10.98 6.43
C LEU A 120 2.14 11.67 6.88
N LEU A 121 1.62 12.58 6.06
CA LEU A 121 0.37 13.31 6.29
C LEU A 121 -0.81 12.66 5.58
N GLU A 122 -0.63 12.40 4.29
CA GLU A 122 -1.64 11.84 3.40
C GLU A 122 -0.94 11.06 2.28
N TRP A 123 -1.65 10.09 1.72
CA TRP A 123 -1.26 9.39 0.52
C TRP A 123 -2.51 9.07 -0.29
N GLU A 124 -2.35 9.01 -1.61
CA GLU A 124 -3.41 8.80 -2.57
C GLU A 124 -2.89 7.88 -3.68
N PRO A 125 -3.46 6.66 -3.81
CA PRO A 125 -3.28 5.86 -5.01
C PRO A 125 -4.09 6.51 -6.13
N ILE A 126 -3.41 7.03 -7.16
CA ILE A 126 -4.08 7.66 -8.31
C ILE A 126 -4.44 6.58 -9.34
N SER A 127 -3.52 5.65 -9.56
CA SER A 127 -3.71 4.48 -10.42
C SER A 127 -2.78 3.33 -10.02
N ASP A 128 -2.82 2.23 -10.76
CA ASP A 128 -1.91 1.09 -10.59
C ASP A 128 -0.44 1.45 -10.83
N ARG A 129 -0.16 2.61 -11.45
CA ARG A 129 1.17 3.09 -11.81
C ARG A 129 1.55 4.40 -11.15
N ILE A 130 0.59 5.15 -10.62
CA ILE A 130 0.81 6.47 -10.02
C ILE A 130 0.31 6.49 -8.57
N MET A 131 1.18 6.89 -7.66
CA MET A 131 0.84 7.13 -6.26
C MET A 131 1.46 8.45 -5.81
N LYS A 132 0.71 9.19 -4.99
CA LYS A 132 1.11 10.50 -4.46
C LYS A 132 1.13 10.46 -2.94
N GLU A 133 2.22 10.90 -2.33
CA GLU A 133 2.37 10.94 -0.88
C GLU A 133 2.85 12.30 -0.41
N ARG A 134 2.27 12.80 0.68
CA ARG A 134 2.62 14.09 1.25
C ARG A 134 3.16 13.91 2.66
N PHE A 135 4.27 14.57 2.91
CA PHE A 135 5.00 14.50 4.17
C PHE A 135 5.07 15.86 4.85
N ASN A 136 4.98 15.80 6.17
CA ASN A 136 5.19 16.90 7.07
C ASN A 136 6.66 17.28 7.13
N SER A 137 6.92 18.58 7.09
CA SER A 137 8.24 19.14 7.21
C SER A 137 8.13 20.55 7.74
N LYS A 138 9.15 21.00 8.46
CA LYS A 138 9.07 22.21 9.29
C LYS A 138 8.93 23.50 8.48
N HIS A 139 9.53 23.53 7.29
CA HIS A 139 9.64 24.75 6.47
C HIS A 139 8.89 24.67 5.14
N CYS A 140 8.67 23.48 4.60
CA CYS A 140 7.88 23.23 3.41
C CYS A 140 7.20 21.87 3.57
N LYS A 141 6.05 21.62 2.96
CA LYS A 141 5.50 20.25 2.88
C LYS A 141 6.15 19.57 1.68
N LEU A 142 6.59 18.33 1.84
CA LEU A 142 7.19 17.56 0.74
C LEU A 142 6.11 16.66 0.13
N THR A 143 5.93 16.72 -1.19
CA THR A 143 5.11 15.75 -1.91
C THR A 143 6.02 14.91 -2.79
N ILE A 144 5.87 13.59 -2.69
CA ILE A 144 6.52 12.61 -3.54
C ILE A 144 5.45 12.04 -4.47
N ILE A 145 5.80 11.83 -5.74
CA ILE A 145 4.95 11.14 -6.71
C ILE A 145 5.77 9.97 -7.22
N LEU A 146 5.29 8.76 -6.97
CA LEU A 146 5.82 7.56 -7.57
C LEU A 146 5.07 7.28 -8.86
N CYS A 147 5.79 7.20 -9.96
CA CYS A 147 5.23 6.88 -11.27
C CYS A 147 6.05 5.79 -11.97
N TYR A 148 5.35 4.85 -12.62
CA TYR A 148 5.96 3.88 -13.53
C TYR A 148 5.32 4.00 -14.92
N ALA A 149 6.13 4.24 -15.95
CA ALA A 149 5.63 4.40 -17.31
C ALA A 149 5.34 3.03 -17.98
N PRO A 150 4.31 2.93 -18.84
CA PRO A 150 4.11 1.79 -19.72
C PRO A 150 5.35 1.54 -20.59
N THR A 151 5.68 0.27 -20.84
CA THR A 151 6.76 -0.10 -21.75
C THR A 151 6.36 0.15 -23.22
N ASN A 152 7.33 0.31 -24.12
CA ASN A 152 7.02 0.53 -25.55
C ASN A 152 6.22 -0.61 -26.19
N GLU A 153 6.31 -1.82 -25.64
CA GLU A 153 5.58 -3.01 -26.06
C GLU A 153 4.16 -3.09 -25.48
N SER A 154 3.78 -2.16 -24.59
CA SER A 154 2.39 -2.06 -24.11
C SER A 154 1.47 -1.72 -25.26
N ASP A 155 0.24 -2.25 -25.19
CA ASP A 155 -0.82 -1.89 -26.11
C ASP A 155 -1.07 -0.38 -26.09
N LYS A 156 -1.57 0.18 -27.20
CA LYS A 156 -1.78 1.63 -27.31
C LYS A 156 -2.77 2.13 -26.25
N GLU A 157 -3.73 1.30 -25.86
CA GLU A 157 -4.72 1.60 -24.83
C GLU A 157 -4.04 1.78 -23.46
N ASP A 158 -3.11 0.88 -23.11
CA ASP A 158 -2.29 0.97 -21.89
C ASP A 158 -1.34 2.18 -21.84
N LYS A 159 -1.09 2.85 -22.97
CA LYS A 159 -0.25 4.06 -23.05
C LYS A 159 -1.06 5.33 -22.81
N GLU A 160 -2.36 5.28 -23.04
CA GLU A 160 -3.28 6.41 -22.88
C GLU A 160 -4.05 6.35 -21.55
N ASP A 161 -4.14 5.16 -20.92
CA ASP A 161 -4.67 4.96 -19.57
C ASP A 161 -3.63 5.32 -18.49
N TRP A 162 -4.01 6.21 -17.57
CA TRP A 162 -3.16 6.74 -16.49
C TRP A 162 -3.76 6.63 -15.09
#